data_AF-A0A3C0GRR2-F1
#
_entry.id   AF-A0A3C0GRR2-F1
#
_cell.length_a   1.000
_cell.length_b   1.000
_cell.length_c   1.000
_cell.angle_alpha   90.00
_cell.angle_beta   90.00
_cell.angle_gamma   90.00
#
_symmetry.space_group_name_H-M   'P 1'
#
loop_
_entity.id
_entity.type
_entity.pdbx_description
1 polymer ?
#
loop_
_entity_poly.entity_id
_entity_poly.type
_entity_poly.pdbx_seq_one_letter_code
_entity_poly.pdbx_strand_id
1 'polypeptide(L)' 'MLSVVGVLLALYVVWRVVWPLRVSLSVRGPLGLLVVALALHHRIVARFAGTMASPEIPKAAIAVLATGFTTLLLGALAVL' A
#
# COMPACT_ATOMS: atom_id res chain seq x y z
N MET A 1 5.03 11.30 12.28
CA MET A 1 3.58 11.13 12.55
C MET A 1 3.01 10.15 11.53
N LEU A 2 2.39 9.05 11.97
CA LEU A 2 1.63 8.14 11.10
C LEU A 2 0.46 8.92 10.50
N SER A 3 0.23 8.79 9.19
CA SER A 3 -0.95 9.39 8.57
C SER A 3 -2.16 8.56 8.94
N VAL A 4 -2.91 9.01 9.96
CA VAL A 4 -4.12 8.34 10.44
C VAL A 4 -5.10 8.12 9.28
N VAL A 5 -5.26 9.13 8.41
CA VAL A 5 -6.11 9.05 7.22
C VAL A 5 -5.64 7.96 6.25
N GLY A 6 -4.33 7.87 5.98
CA GLY A 6 -3.78 6.85 5.09
C GLY A 6 -3.99 5.43 5.62
N VAL A 7 -3.86 5.24 6.94
CA VAL A 7 -4.11 3.94 7.58
C VAL A 7 -5.60 3.58 7.51
N LEU A 8 -6.50 4.52 7.81
CA LEU A 8 -7.95 4.28 7.75
C LEU A 8 -8.42 3.92 6.34
N LEU A 9 -7.93 4.63 5.32
CA LEU A 9 -8.22 4.30 3.92
C LEU A 9 -7.69 2.91 3.54
N ALA A 10 -6.47 2.56 3.96
CA ALA A 10 -5.92 1.23 3.71
C ALA A 10 -6.79 0.13 4.34
N LEU A 11 -7.20 0.30 5.61
CA LEU A 11 -8.07 -0.67 6.29
C LEU A 11 -9.44 -0.78 5.63
N TYR A 12 -10.01 0.33 5.15
CA TYR A 12 -11.24 0.33 4.36
C TYR A 12 -11.10 -0.52 3.09
N VAL A 13 -10.00 -0.35 2.35
CA VAL A 13 -9.70 -1.16 1.16
C VAL A 13 -9.52 -2.63 1.51
N VAL A 14 -8.81 -2.95 2.59
CA VAL A 14 -8.68 -4.35 3.06
C VAL A 14 -10.06 -4.95 3.35
N TRP A 15 -10.93 -4.22 4.03
CA TRP A 15 -12.28 -4.67 4.34
C TRP A 15 -13.14 -4.86 3.08
N ARG A 16 -13.05 -3.98 2.09
CA ARG A 16 -13.92 -4.00 0.89
C ARG A 16 -13.38 -4.87 -0.24
N VAL A 17 -12.07 -5.05 -0.35
CA VAL A 17 -11.43 -5.73 -1.48
C VAL A 17 -10.84 -7.06 -1.05
N VAL A 18 -10.09 -7.09 0.06
CA VAL A 18 -9.33 -8.29 0.46
C VAL A 18 -10.19 -9.26 1.28
N TRP A 19 -11.03 -8.76 2.18
CA TRP A 19 -11.93 -9.58 2.99
C TRP A 19 -12.98 -10.40 2.20
N PRO A 20 -13.61 -9.89 1.12
CA PRO A 20 -14.55 -10.71 0.34
C PRO A 20 -13.89 -11.75 -0.57
N LEU A 21 -12.56 -11.72 -0.78
CA LEU A 21 -11.87 -12.71 -1.60
C LEU A 21 -12.06 -14.10 -1.02
N ARG A 22 -12.53 -15.06 -1.83
CA ARG A 22 -12.72 -16.46 -1.42
C ARG A 22 -11.39 -17.24 -1.41
N VAL A 23 -10.38 -16.69 -0.73
CA VAL A 23 -9.05 -17.28 -0.56
C VAL A 23 -8.80 -17.61 0.91
N SER A 24 -7.84 -18.49 1.17
CA SER A 24 -7.47 -18.88 2.54
C SER A 24 -6.92 -17.67 3.33
N LEU A 25 -7.02 -17.73 4.66
CA LEU A 25 -6.51 -16.68 5.53
C LEU A 25 -5.00 -16.45 5.34
N SER A 26 -4.25 -17.52 5.02
CA SER A 26 -2.82 -17.46 4.72
C SER A 26 -2.48 -16.63 3.47
N VAL A 27 -3.43 -16.45 2.57
CA VAL A 27 -3.28 -15.55 1.39
C VAL A 27 -3.87 -14.18 1.70
N ARG A 28 -5.02 -14.15 2.38
CA ARG A 28 -5.72 -12.92 2.73
C ARG A 28 -4.90 -12.02 3.66
N GLY A 29 -4.23 -12.59 4.65
CA GLY A 29 -3.38 -11.87 5.60
C GLY A 29 -2.24 -11.10 4.92
N PRO A 30 -1.38 -11.78 4.13
CA PRO A 30 -0.34 -11.12 3.35
C PRO A 30 -0.87 -10.07 2.37
N LEU A 31 -2.02 -10.29 1.72
CA LEU A 31 -2.64 -9.29 0.86
C LEU A 31 -3.06 -8.04 1.65
N GLY A 32 -3.66 -8.21 2.82
CA GLY A 32 -4.02 -7.08 3.69
C GLY A 32 -2.79 -6.31 4.17
N LEU A 33 -1.73 -7.04 4.56
CA LEU A 33 -0.46 -6.44 4.94
C LEU A 33 0.18 -5.67 3.77
N LEU A 34 0.11 -6.21 2.56
CA LEU A 34 0.62 -5.56 1.35
C LEU A 34 -0.11 -4.24 1.08
N VAL A 35 -1.44 -4.21 1.18
CA VAL A 35 -2.25 -2.98 1.03
C VAL A 35 -1.81 -1.91 2.02
N VAL A 36 -1.64 -2.28 3.30
CA VAL A 36 -1.19 -1.35 4.33
C VAL A 36 0.25 -0.88 4.08
N ALA A 37 1.15 -1.78 3.69
CA ALA A 37 2.54 -1.44 3.38
C ALA A 37 2.63 -0.46 2.21
N LEU A 38 1.83 -0.68 1.15
CA LEU A 38 1.73 0.24 0.02
C LEU A 38 1.14 1.59 0.42
N ALA A 39 0.12 1.64 1.27
CA ALA A 39 -0.39 2.91 1.77
C ALA A 39 0.66 3.69 2.59
N LEU A 40 1.59 2.99 3.22
CA LEU A 40 2.66 3.55 4.04
C LEU A 40 4.02 3.64 3.31
N HIS A 41 4.08 3.39 2.00
CA HIS A 41 5.35 3.22 1.27
C HIS A 41 6.29 4.43 1.41
N HIS A 42 5.79 5.67 1.35
CA HIS A 42 6.60 6.87 1.56
C HIS A 42 7.29 6.89 2.93
N ARG A 43 6.65 6.36 3.97
CA ARG A 43 7.22 6.30 5.34
C ARG A 43 8.22 5.18 5.49
N ILE A 44 7.91 4.02 4.91
CA ILE A 44 8.83 2.88 4.87
C ILE A 44 10.11 3.33 4.17
N VAL A 45 9.99 3.87 2.96
CA VAL A 45 11.13 4.39 2.18
C VAL A 45 11.86 5.49 2.93
N ALA A 46 11.15 6.45 3.54
CA ALA A 46 11.81 7.51 4.29
C ALA A 46 12.65 7.01 5.47
N ARG A 47 12.27 5.89 6.09
CA ARG A 47 13.02 5.28 7.19
C ARG A 47 14.33 4.62 6.74
N PHE A 48 14.40 4.15 5.50
CA PHE A 48 15.56 3.40 4.99
C PHE A 48 16.43 4.19 4.01
N ALA A 49 15.86 5.14 3.26
CA ALA A 49 16.51 5.88 2.18
C ALA A 49 16.25 7.40 2.23
N GLY A 50 15.70 7.91 3.34
CA GLY A 50 15.45 9.33 3.57
C GLY A 50 14.20 9.87 2.86
N THR A 51 14.16 9.87 1.53
CA THR A 51 12.99 10.31 0.75
C THR A 51 12.80 9.48 -0.52
N MET A 52 11.58 9.47 -1.08
CA MET A 52 11.32 8.83 -2.39
C MET A 52 12.07 9.50 -3.55
N ALA A 53 12.60 10.71 -3.36
CA ALA A 53 13.44 11.41 -4.33
C ALA A 53 14.93 11.08 -4.17
N SER A 54 15.29 10.18 -3.25
CA SER A 54 16.69 9.80 -3.03
C SER A 54 17.27 9.13 -4.29
N PRO A 55 18.46 9.55 -4.75
CA PRO A 55 19.12 8.96 -5.91
C PRO A 55 19.58 7.52 -5.67
N GLU A 56 19.64 7.08 -4.41
CA GLU A 56 20.06 5.74 -4.01
C GLU A 56 18.97 4.68 -4.24
N ILE A 57 17.72 5.10 -4.43
CA ILE A 57 16.61 4.18 -4.66
C ILE A 57 16.60 3.76 -6.14
N PRO A 58 16.64 2.46 -6.46
CA PRO A 58 16.55 2.00 -7.83
C PRO A 58 15.27 2.50 -8.51
N LYS A 59 15.37 3.01 -9.74
CA LYS A 59 14.22 3.52 -10.51
C LYS A 59 13.10 2.49 -10.64
N ALA A 60 13.44 1.22 -10.78
CA ALA A 60 12.48 0.13 -10.84
C ALA A 60 11.67 0.00 -9.54
N ALA A 61 12.29 0.16 -8.37
CA ALA A 61 11.58 0.13 -7.09
C ALA A 61 10.60 1.31 -6.96
N ILE A 62 11.00 2.52 -7.37
CA ILE A 62 10.12 3.69 -7.41
C ILE A 62 8.90 3.41 -8.31
N ALA A 63 9.13 2.87 -9.50
CA ALA A 63 8.06 2.55 -10.45
C ALA A 63 7.08 1.51 -9.89
N VAL A 64 7.58 0.45 -9.24
CA VAL A 64 6.74 -0.58 -8.61
C VAL A 64 5.90 0.01 -7.48
N LEU A 65 6.50 0.82 -6.60
CA LEU A 65 5.79 1.47 -5.50
C LEU A 65 4.71 2.43 -6.00
N ALA A 66 5.05 3.27 -6.98
CA ALA A 66 4.11 4.23 -7.57
C ALA A 66 2.96 3.52 -8.29
N THR A 67 3.27 2.50 -9.09
CA THR A 67 2.25 1.72 -9.82
C THR A 67 1.35 0.99 -8.83
N GLY A 68 1.91 0.29 -7.85
CA GLY A 68 1.12 -0.44 -6.86
C GLY A 68 0.23 0.49 -6.04
N PHE A 69 0.74 1.65 -5.61
CA PHE A 69 -0.04 2.61 -4.83
C PHE A 69 -1.17 3.22 -5.69
N THR A 70 -0.89 3.51 -6.96
CA THR A 70 -1.90 4.01 -7.90
C THR A 70 -3.00 2.97 -8.13
N THR A 71 -2.64 1.70 -8.35
CA THR A 71 -3.61 0.60 -8.48
C THR A 71 -4.48 0.49 -7.24
N LEU A 72 -3.89 0.61 -6.05
CA LEU A 72 -4.61 0.59 -4.78
C LEU A 72 -5.58 1.78 -4.66
N LEU A 73 -5.15 2.98 -5.04
CA LEU A 73 -5.97 4.19 -5.03
C LEU A 73 -7.16 4.07 -6.01
N LEU A 74 -6.90 3.62 -7.24
CA LEU A 74 -7.95 3.39 -8.24
C LEU A 74 -8.92 2.29 -7.79
N GLY A 75 -8.40 1.21 -7.22
CA GLY A 75 -9.21 0.14 -6.64
C GLY A 75 -10.08 0.64 -5.49
N ALA A 76 -9.54 1.49 -4.61
CA ALA A 76 -10.27 2.11 -3.52
C ALA A 76 -11.43 2.98 -4.05
N LEU A 77 -11.18 3.81 -5.06
CA LEU A 77 -12.20 4.63 -5.72
C LEU A 77 -13.30 3.78 -6.36
N ALA A 78 -12.95 2.65 -6.98
CA ALA A 78 -13.91 1.74 -7.59
C ALA A 78 -14.83 1.02 -6.57
N VAL A 79 -14.45 0.98 -5.29
CA VAL A 79 -15.21 0.29 -4.23
C VAL A 79 -15.75 1.22 -3.14
N LEU A 80 -15.60 2.54 -3.31
CA LEU A 80 -16.25 3.56 -2.46
C LEU A 80 -17.77 3.44 -2.59
#